data_AF-A0A7W0HDX7-F1
#
_entry.id   AF-A0A7W0HDX7-F1
#
_cell.length_a   1.000
_cell.length_b   1.000
_cell.length_c   1.000
_cell.angle_alpha   90.00
_cell.angle_beta   90.00
_cell.angle_gamma   90.00
#
_symmetry.space_group_name_H-M   'P 1'
#
loop_
_entity.id
_entity.type
_entity.pdbx_description
1 polymer ?
#
loop_
_entity_poly.entity_id
_entity_poly.type
_entity_poly.pdbx_seq_one_letter_code
_entity_poly.pdbx_strand_id
1 'polypeptide(L)'
;AHDLALALAIGAATGSAAAAVALTRDVDASAAVYLLACACVYDAGAYLVGTGASAAWEGPLAGVVALIPVTILGAVVLVPPFPSGTPLALGLLAAVLAPLGPLVGTALLGRQDADAPGLRRLDSLILLGPAWAWLVTTILN
;
A
#
# COMPACT_ATOMS: atom_id res chain seq x y z
N ALA A 1 -3.02 -24.81 17.85
CA ALA A 1 -1.83 -24.53 17.02
C ALA A 1 -2.18 -23.67 15.81
N HIS A 2 -3.21 -24.05 15.03
CA HIS A 2 -3.67 -23.30 13.87
C HIS A 2 -4.08 -21.84 14.20
N ASP A 3 -4.92 -21.64 15.22
CA ASP A 3 -5.39 -20.29 15.59
C ASP A 3 -4.26 -19.38 16.07
N LEU A 4 -3.27 -19.94 16.77
CA LEU A 4 -2.06 -19.22 17.17
C LEU A 4 -1.24 -18.80 15.94
N ALA A 5 -1.09 -19.69 14.96
CA ALA A 5 -0.38 -19.37 13.72
C ALA A 5 -1.08 -18.25 12.93
N LEU A 6 -2.41 -18.28 12.85
CA LEU A 6 -3.20 -17.21 12.24
C LEU A 6 -3.06 -15.88 12.99
N ALA A 7 -3.16 -15.90 14.31
CA ALA A 7 -2.98 -14.71 15.13
C ALA A 7 -1.58 -14.08 14.92
N LEU A 8 -0.53 -14.92 14.87
CA LEU A 8 0.83 -14.47 14.58
C LEU A 8 0.97 -13.93 13.15
N ALA A 9 0.35 -14.57 12.16
CA ALA A 9 0.39 -14.13 10.76
C ALA A 9 -0.29 -12.77 10.57
N ILE A 10 -1.48 -12.57 11.16
CA ILE A 10 -2.20 -11.30 11.14
C ILE A 10 -1.42 -10.21 11.88
N GLY A 11 -0.87 -10.54 13.05
CA GLY A 11 -0.03 -9.62 13.83
C GLY A 11 1.24 -9.23 13.08
N ALA A 12 1.89 -10.17 12.42
CA ALA A 12 3.08 -9.90 11.61
C ALA A 12 2.75 -9.02 10.39
N ALA A 13 1.66 -9.31 9.67
CA ALA A 13 1.24 -8.54 8.50
C ALA A 13 0.87 -7.08 8.84
N THR A 14 0.07 -6.88 9.89
CA THR A 14 -0.31 -5.54 10.36
C THR A 14 0.88 -4.80 10.95
N GLY A 15 1.70 -5.50 11.75
CA GLY A 15 2.93 -4.97 12.32
C GLY A 15 3.92 -4.52 11.25
N SER A 16 4.15 -5.33 10.21
CA SER A 16 5.05 -4.98 9.11
C SER A 16 4.52 -3.81 8.28
N ALA A 17 3.21 -3.74 8.03
CA ALA A 17 2.59 -2.62 7.33
C ALA A 17 2.79 -1.30 8.08
N ALA A 18 2.54 -1.29 9.39
CA ALA A 18 2.73 -0.11 10.23
C ALA A 18 4.21 0.26 10.40
N ALA A 19 5.08 -0.72 10.68
CA ALA A 19 6.51 -0.51 10.86
C ALA A 19 7.17 0.03 9.58
N ALA A 20 6.73 -0.40 8.40
CA ALA A 20 7.28 0.09 7.14
C ALA A 20 7.12 1.61 6.96
N VAL A 21 6.01 2.19 7.41
CA VAL A 21 5.80 3.65 7.35
C VAL A 21 6.78 4.37 8.29
N ALA A 22 6.96 3.86 9.51
CA ALA A 22 7.90 4.41 10.48
C ALA A 22 9.36 4.30 9.98
N LEU A 23 9.76 3.14 9.47
CA LEU A 23 11.09 2.90 8.91
C LEU A 23 11.36 3.80 7.69
N THR A 24 10.37 3.95 6.81
CA THR A 24 10.49 4.85 5.65
C THR A 24 10.66 6.30 6.11
N ARG A 25 9.94 6.72 7.16
CA ARG A 25 10.03 8.08 7.71
C ARG A 25 11.40 8.36 8.31
N ASP A 26 12.01 7.38 8.97
CA ASP A 26 13.35 7.52 9.54
C ASP A 26 14.43 7.68 8.47
N VAL A 27 14.22 7.13 7.27
CA VAL A 27 15.08 7.37 6.10
C VAL A 27 14.80 8.73 5.47
N ASP A 28 13.54 9.00 5.12
CA ASP A 28 13.09 10.28 4.57
C ASP A 28 11.58 10.49 4.80
N ALA A 29 11.23 11.64 5.39
CA ALA A 29 9.84 11.97 5.70
C ALA A 29 8.97 12.12 4.44
N SER A 30 9.52 12.64 3.35
CA SER A 30 8.84 12.83 2.07
C SER A 30 8.50 11.48 1.45
N ALA A 31 9.40 10.49 1.55
CA ALA A 31 9.17 9.14 1.09
C ALA A 31 8.06 8.42 1.87
N ALA A 32 7.96 8.65 3.18
CA ALA A 32 6.87 8.11 4.00
C ALA A 32 5.52 8.78 3.67
N VAL A 33 5.51 10.10 3.48
CA VAL A 33 4.31 10.82 3.04
C VAL A 33 3.88 10.33 1.66
N TYR A 34 4.82 10.07 0.76
CA TYR A 34 4.53 9.57 -0.58
C TYR A 34 3.94 8.16 -0.56
N LEU A 35 4.48 7.25 0.27
CA LEU A 35 3.90 5.93 0.53
C LEU A 35 2.43 6.03 0.99
N LEU A 36 2.19 6.86 2.01
CA LEU A 36 0.84 7.07 2.55
C LEU A 36 -0.09 7.71 1.52
N ALA A 37 0.39 8.66 0.72
CA ALA A 37 -0.38 9.28 -0.35
C ALA A 37 -0.79 8.25 -1.39
N CYS A 38 0.12 7.36 -1.82
CA CYS A 38 -0.21 6.27 -2.73
C CYS A 38 -1.27 5.33 -2.13
N ALA A 39 -1.06 4.84 -0.91
CA ALA A 39 -2.02 3.94 -0.26
C ALA A 39 -3.41 4.58 -0.13
N CYS A 40 -3.48 5.81 0.41
CA CYS A 40 -4.74 6.53 0.58
C CYS A 40 -5.45 6.83 -0.74
N VAL A 41 -4.72 7.24 -1.79
CA VAL A 41 -5.34 7.55 -3.09
C VAL A 41 -5.80 6.28 -3.80
N TYR A 42 -5.03 5.19 -3.70
CA TYR A 42 -5.48 3.88 -4.18
C TYR A 42 -6.77 3.46 -3.49
N ASP A 43 -6.80 3.47 -2.15
CA ASP A 43 -7.96 3.04 -1.37
C ASP A 43 -9.20 3.93 -1.62
N ALA A 44 -9.00 5.25 -1.73
CA ALA A 44 -10.07 6.18 -2.07
C ALA A 44 -10.62 5.93 -3.48
N GLY A 45 -9.75 5.77 -4.48
CA GLY A 45 -10.16 5.49 -5.85
C GLY A 45 -10.91 4.16 -5.97
N ALA A 46 -10.39 3.12 -5.29
CA ALA A 46 -11.01 1.81 -5.28
C ALA A 46 -12.37 1.81 -4.59
N TYR A 47 -12.50 2.54 -3.49
CA TYR A 47 -13.78 2.69 -2.79
C TYR A 47 -14.80 3.47 -3.64
N LEU A 48 -14.45 4.67 -4.12
CA LEU A 48 -15.38 5.57 -4.80
C LEU A 48 -15.98 4.95 -6.08
N VAL A 49 -15.18 4.21 -6.85
CA VAL A 49 -15.67 3.53 -8.05
C VAL A 49 -16.23 2.15 -7.73
N GLY A 50 -15.69 1.46 -6.74
CA GLY A 50 -16.17 0.14 -6.32
C GLY A 50 -17.58 0.17 -5.74
N THR A 51 -17.99 1.27 -5.10
CA THR A 51 -19.36 1.42 -4.58
C THR A 51 -20.37 1.53 -5.73
N GLY A 52 -21.08 0.43 -6.01
CA GLY A 52 -22.06 0.37 -7.09
C GLY A 52 -21.50 -0.11 -8.43
N ALA A 53 -20.25 -0.61 -8.45
CA ALA A 53 -19.64 -1.22 -9.61
C ALA A 53 -20.41 -2.46 -10.09
N SER A 54 -20.39 -2.69 -11.41
CA SER A 54 -21.03 -3.87 -12.01
C SER A 54 -20.16 -5.13 -11.91
N ALA A 55 -18.84 -4.93 -11.84
CA ALA A 55 -17.85 -5.98 -11.69
C ALA A 55 -16.87 -5.70 -10.54
N ALA A 56 -16.43 -6.77 -9.86
CA ALA A 56 -15.55 -6.69 -8.70
C ALA A 56 -14.17 -6.06 -8.96
N TRP A 57 -13.74 -5.98 -10.22
CA TRP A 57 -12.43 -5.44 -10.61
C TRP A 57 -12.44 -3.93 -10.90
N GLU A 58 -13.63 -3.31 -11.07
CA GLU A 58 -13.74 -1.89 -11.41
C GLU A 58 -13.14 -1.00 -10.32
N GLY A 59 -13.39 -1.33 -9.04
CA GLY A 59 -12.80 -0.64 -7.89
C GLY A 59 -11.26 -0.70 -7.92
N PRO A 60 -10.64 -1.90 -7.80
CA PRO A 60 -9.18 -2.02 -7.84
C PRO A 60 -8.53 -1.33 -9.03
N LEU A 61 -9.11 -1.44 -10.23
CA LEU A 61 -8.58 -0.76 -11.41
C LEU A 61 -8.64 0.76 -11.28
N ALA A 62 -9.75 1.31 -10.78
CA ALA A 62 -9.88 2.74 -10.53
C ALA A 62 -8.86 3.25 -9.51
N GLY A 63 -8.60 2.48 -8.45
CA GLY A 63 -7.53 2.76 -7.49
C GLY A 63 -6.15 2.83 -8.15
N VAL A 64 -5.83 1.87 -9.03
CA VAL A 64 -4.58 1.88 -9.80
C VAL A 64 -4.48 3.11 -10.71
N VAL A 65 -5.56 3.45 -11.43
CA VAL A 65 -5.60 4.64 -12.29
C VAL A 65 -5.42 5.92 -11.48
N ALA A 66 -5.98 5.99 -10.27
CA ALA A 66 -5.84 7.13 -9.36
C ALA A 66 -4.39 7.37 -8.91
N LEU A 67 -3.51 6.38 -8.98
CA LEU A 67 -2.09 6.53 -8.66
C LEU A 67 -1.31 7.31 -9.73
N ILE A 68 -1.80 7.40 -10.97
CA ILE A 68 -1.11 8.10 -12.07
C ILE A 68 -0.78 9.56 -11.69
N PRO A 69 -1.75 10.42 -11.29
CA PRO A 69 -1.44 11.80 -10.93
C PRO A 69 -0.51 11.92 -9.72
N VAL A 70 -0.67 11.07 -8.71
CA VAL A 70 0.18 11.05 -7.51
C VAL A 70 1.62 10.67 -7.87
N THR A 71 1.79 9.74 -8.81
CA THR A 71 3.09 9.31 -9.30
C THR A 71 3.79 10.38 -10.12
N ILE A 72 3.06 11.03 -11.02
CA ILE A 72 3.58 12.17 -11.78
C ILE A 72 3.98 13.31 -10.84
N LEU A 73 3.14 13.62 -9.85
CA LEU A 73 3.44 14.63 -8.85
C LEU A 73 4.72 14.28 -8.08
N GLY A 74 4.87 13.03 -7.63
CA GLY A 74 6.10 12.55 -7.01
C GLY A 74 7.33 12.71 -7.92
N ALA A 75 7.19 12.38 -9.20
CA ALA A 75 8.28 12.49 -10.18
C ALA A 75 8.70 13.93 -10.49
N VAL A 76 7.80 14.90 -10.37
CA VAL A 76 8.05 16.32 -10.69
C VAL A 76 8.43 17.13 -9.46
N VAL A 77 7.81 16.85 -8.30
CA VAL A 77 7.91 17.69 -7.10
C VAL A 77 8.91 17.14 -6.08
N LEU A 78 9.08 15.82 -5.97
CA LEU A 78 9.93 15.20 -4.94
C LEU A 78 11.36 14.92 -5.44
N VAL A 79 11.86 15.81 -6.30
CA VAL A 79 13.23 15.77 -6.83
C VAL A 79 13.92 17.09 -6.42
N PRO A 80 14.78 17.10 -5.39
CA PRO A 80 15.13 16.03 -4.40
C PRO A 80 13.98 15.72 -3.41
N PRO A 81 13.97 14.58 -2.67
CA PRO A 81 15.08 13.68 -2.33
C PRO A 81 15.31 12.49 -3.29
N PHE A 82 14.40 12.22 -4.22
CA PHE A 82 14.51 11.03 -5.05
C PHE A 82 15.44 11.23 -6.27
N PRO A 83 16.31 10.24 -6.59
CA PRO A 83 17.00 10.20 -7.88
C PRO A 83 16.00 10.14 -9.03
N SER A 84 16.40 10.62 -10.22
CA SER A 84 15.54 10.64 -11.41
C SER A 84 14.95 9.26 -11.71
N GLY A 85 13.63 9.22 -11.95
CA GLY A 85 12.90 7.97 -12.25
C GLY A 85 12.46 7.14 -11.04
N THR A 86 13.00 7.39 -9.84
CA THR A 86 12.60 6.64 -8.63
C THR A 86 11.12 6.79 -8.28
N PRO A 87 10.50 7.98 -8.36
CA PRO A 87 9.07 8.11 -8.06
C PRO A 87 8.19 7.33 -9.03
N LEU A 88 8.58 7.21 -10.31
CA LEU A 88 7.88 6.37 -11.28
C LEU A 88 7.94 4.88 -10.87
N ALA A 89 9.11 4.40 -10.47
CA ALA A 89 9.27 3.03 -9.99
C ALA A 89 8.44 2.76 -8.72
N LEU A 90 8.41 3.70 -7.78
CA LEU A 90 7.60 3.61 -6.56
C LEU A 90 6.09 3.65 -6.86
N GLY A 91 5.64 4.50 -7.77
CA GLY A 91 4.25 4.51 -8.22
C GLY A 91 3.84 3.21 -8.92
N LEU A 92 4.73 2.63 -9.73
CA LEU A 92 4.51 1.34 -10.39
C LEU A 92 4.48 0.19 -9.37
N LEU A 93 5.35 0.23 -8.36
CA LEU A 93 5.32 -0.69 -7.23
C LEU A 93 3.97 -0.60 -6.48
N ALA A 94 3.48 0.61 -6.21
CA ALA A 94 2.17 0.82 -5.60
C ALA A 94 1.03 0.28 -6.46
N ALA A 95 1.06 0.54 -7.77
CA ALA A 95 0.05 0.05 -8.71
C ALA A 95 -0.06 -1.47 -8.76
N VAL A 96 1.04 -2.19 -8.52
CA VAL A 96 1.04 -3.67 -8.46
C VAL A 96 0.68 -4.18 -7.08
N LEU A 97 1.30 -3.66 -6.01
CA LEU A 97 1.21 -4.25 -4.68
C LEU A 97 -0.01 -3.81 -3.87
N ALA A 98 -0.47 -2.56 -4.03
CA ALA A 98 -1.65 -2.07 -3.33
C ALA A 98 -2.92 -2.92 -3.57
N PRO A 99 -3.26 -3.33 -4.81
CA PRO A 99 -4.43 -4.19 -5.05
C PRO A 99 -4.26 -5.64 -4.57
N LEU A 100 -3.02 -6.11 -4.43
CA LEU A 100 -2.75 -7.45 -3.92
C LEU A 100 -2.89 -7.53 -2.39
N GLY A 101 -2.72 -6.40 -1.69
CA GLY A 101 -2.85 -6.31 -0.24
C GLY A 101 -4.20 -6.80 0.32
N PRO A 102 -5.35 -6.30 -0.17
CA PRO A 102 -6.68 -6.78 0.24
C PRO A 102 -6.94 -8.27 -0.04
N LEU A 103 -6.30 -8.84 -1.07
CA LEU A 103 -6.38 -10.28 -1.34
C LEU A 103 -5.66 -11.08 -0.25
N VAL A 104 -4.49 -10.62 0.19
CA VAL A 104 -3.76 -11.20 1.32
C VAL A 104 -4.54 -11.05 2.62
N GLY A 105 -5.09 -9.86 2.90
CA GLY A 105 -5.93 -9.64 4.08
C GLY A 105 -7.14 -10.57 4.13
N THR A 106 -7.81 -10.78 2.99
CA THR A 106 -8.93 -11.72 2.88
C THR A 106 -8.50 -13.17 3.04
N ALA A 107 -7.34 -13.57 2.50
CA ALA A 107 -6.78 -14.90 2.69
C ALA A 107 -6.41 -15.17 4.16
N LEU A 108 -5.85 -14.19 4.86
CA LEU A 108 -5.50 -14.29 6.28
C LEU A 108 -6.73 -14.41 7.19
N LEU A 109 -7.81 -13.70 6.86
CA LEU A 109 -9.07 -13.76 7.60
C LEU A 109 -9.91 -14.99 7.25
N GLY A 110 -9.63 -15.65 6.12
CA GLY A 110 -10.39 -16.78 5.59
C GLY A 110 -11.82 -16.44 5.15
N ARG A 111 -12.27 -15.20 5.35
CA ARG A 111 -13.62 -14.71 5.06
C ARG A 111 -13.55 -13.24 4.65
N GLN A 112 -14.32 -12.86 3.65
CA GLN A 112 -14.40 -11.46 3.23
C GLN A 112 -15.09 -10.58 4.29
N ASP A 113 -16.10 -11.11 4.97
CA ASP A 113 -16.96 -10.37 5.91
C ASP A 113 -16.49 -10.48 7.38
N ALA A 114 -15.25 -10.90 7.61
CA ALA A 114 -14.70 -10.94 8.97
C ALA A 114 -14.54 -9.53 9.53
N ASP A 115 -15.05 -9.30 10.73
CA ASP A 115 -14.98 -8.01 11.43
C ASP A 115 -13.57 -7.75 11.96
N ALA A 116 -12.72 -7.22 11.08
CA ALA A 116 -11.32 -6.91 11.35
C ALA A 116 -10.93 -5.52 10.83
N PRO A 117 -11.55 -4.44 11.33
CA PRO A 117 -11.41 -3.09 10.77
C PRO A 117 -9.97 -2.56 10.81
N GLY A 118 -9.17 -2.97 11.81
CA GLY A 118 -7.76 -2.59 11.89
C GLY A 118 -6.91 -3.16 10.75
N LEU A 119 -7.10 -4.45 10.43
CA LEU A 119 -6.41 -5.10 9.31
C LEU A 119 -6.87 -4.49 7.98
N ARG A 120 -8.20 -4.33 7.80
CA ARG A 120 -8.79 -3.78 6.57
C ARG A 120 -8.29 -2.36 6.23
N ARG A 121 -7.96 -1.55 7.22
CA ARG A 121 -7.36 -0.22 7.01
C ARG A 121 -5.91 -0.25 6.55
N LEU A 122 -5.22 -1.36 6.76
CA LEU A 122 -3.81 -1.56 6.42
C LEU A 122 -3.64 -2.52 5.25
N ASP A 123 -4.73 -3.06 4.69
CA ASP A 123 -4.69 -4.11 3.66
C ASP A 123 -3.77 -3.72 2.48
N SER A 124 -3.93 -2.52 1.91
CA SER A 124 -3.10 -1.99 0.82
C SER A 124 -1.61 -1.87 1.20
N LEU A 125 -1.30 -1.65 2.48
CA LEU A 125 0.05 -1.52 3.03
C LEU A 125 0.70 -2.86 3.41
N ILE A 126 -0.05 -3.96 3.52
CA ILE A 126 0.48 -5.29 3.92
C ILE A 126 1.66 -5.69 3.03
N LEU A 127 1.50 -5.53 1.71
CA LEU A 127 2.55 -5.83 0.73
C LEU A 127 3.33 -4.59 0.33
N LEU A 128 2.63 -3.48 0.09
CA LEU A 128 3.25 -2.26 -0.40
C LEU A 128 4.25 -1.69 0.62
N GLY A 129 3.88 -1.62 1.90
CA GLY A 129 4.71 -1.02 2.94
C GLY A 129 6.10 -1.65 3.01
N PRO A 130 6.24 -2.95 3.33
CA PRO A 130 7.54 -3.60 3.46
C PRO A 130 8.39 -3.51 2.18
N ALA A 131 7.77 -3.70 1.01
CA ALA A 131 8.48 -3.61 -0.27
C ALA A 131 8.98 -2.19 -0.56
N TRP A 132 8.16 -1.18 -0.22
CA TRP A 132 8.51 0.22 -0.35
C TRP A 132 9.64 0.61 0.59
N ALA A 133 9.55 0.24 1.87
CA ALA A 133 10.58 0.53 2.86
C ALA A 133 11.93 -0.10 2.46
N TRP A 134 11.90 -1.34 1.95
CA TRP A 134 13.10 -1.98 1.40
C TRP A 134 13.66 -1.20 0.22
N LEU A 135 12.83 -0.80 -0.75
CA LEU A 135 13.31 -0.06 -1.91
C LEU A 135 13.88 1.32 -1.54
N VAL A 136 13.18 2.08 -0.69
CA VAL A 136 13.62 3.40 -0.22
C VAL A 136 14.92 3.30 0.56
N THR A 137 15.05 2.34 1.48
CA THR A 137 16.30 2.14 2.22
C THR A 137 17.47 1.76 1.32
N THR A 138 17.24 1.07 0.20
CA THR A 138 18.31 0.74 -0.76
C THR A 138 18.69 1.88 -1.72
N ILE A 139 17.79 2.84 -1.95
CA ILE A 139 18.02 3.95 -2.90
C ILE A 139 18.57 5.19 -2.20
N LEU A 140 18.12 5.46 -0.96
CA LEU A 140 18.43 6.69 -0.24
C LEU A 140 19.53 6.55 0.83
N ASN A 141 19.96 5.33 1.18
CA ASN A 141 21.18 5.10 1.97
C ASN A 141 22.37 4.78 1.07
#